data_AF-A0A9X2WK95-F1
#
_entry.id   AF-A0A9X2WK95-F1
#
_cell.length_a   1.000
_cell.length_b   1.000
_cell.length_c   1.000
_cell.angle_alpha   90.00
_cell.angle_beta   90.00
_cell.angle_gamma   90.00
#
_symmetry.space_group_name_H-M   'P 1'
#
loop_
_entity.id
_entity.type
_entity.pdbx_description
1 polymer ?
#
loop_
_entity_poly.entity_id
_entity_poly.type
_entity_poly.pdbx_seq_one_letter_code
_entity_poly.pdbx_strand_id
1 'polypeptide(L)'
;MAKRSRVETEQTVNQILDEALKQILTIGFDAMSYTTLSNATGISRTGISHHFPKKTEFLVRLDHRIGQLFVDALNFDSITSLESSWKNALQLTEHKAVLKLFFSLCGTNSDNITYFKAMNTAQKFALLQLGEAGEKCVAQLIGHSAIALLENISVPEAA
;
A
#
# COMPACT_ATOMS: atom_id res chain seq x y z
N MET A 1 -14.14 29.29 -24.72
CA MET A 1 -13.66 28.70 -23.44
C MET A 1 -13.94 27.20 -23.48
N ALA A 2 -13.01 26.38 -23.98
CA ALA A 2 -13.25 24.94 -24.15
C ALA A 2 -11.91 24.17 -24.27
N LYS A 3 -11.01 24.33 -23.30
CA LYS A 3 -9.71 23.64 -23.28
C LYS A 3 -9.03 23.73 -21.92
N ARG A 4 -9.73 23.39 -20.82
CA ARG A 4 -8.97 22.86 -19.68
C ARG A 4 -8.42 21.54 -20.22
N SER A 5 -7.15 21.53 -20.58
CA SER A 5 -6.64 20.50 -21.49
C SER A 5 -6.70 19.15 -20.77
N ARG A 6 -6.94 18.05 -21.49
CA ARG A 6 -6.91 16.69 -20.91
C ARG A 6 -5.66 16.46 -20.03
N VAL A 7 -4.55 17.09 -20.41
CA VAL A 7 -3.27 17.09 -19.69
C VAL A 7 -3.37 17.73 -18.31
N GLU A 8 -4.05 18.87 -18.16
CA GLU A 8 -4.23 19.54 -16.86
C GLU A 8 -5.09 18.70 -15.90
N THR A 9 -6.11 18.01 -16.44
CA THR A 9 -6.93 17.08 -15.67
C THR A 9 -6.11 15.87 -15.21
N GLU A 10 -5.31 15.28 -16.10
CA GLU A 10 -4.44 14.15 -15.77
C GLU A 10 -3.37 14.55 -14.73
N GLN A 11 -2.77 15.74 -14.86
CA GLN A 11 -1.86 16.29 -13.85
C GLN A 11 -2.51 16.44 -12.48
N THR A 12 -3.73 16.99 -12.44
CA THR A 12 -4.49 17.15 -11.18
C THR A 12 -4.76 15.79 -10.54
N VAL A 13 -5.19 14.80 -11.32
CA VAL A 13 -5.44 13.43 -10.83
C VAL A 13 -4.16 12.80 -10.28
N ASN A 14 -3.03 12.94 -10.98
CA ASN A 14 -1.75 12.41 -10.52
C ASN A 14 -1.28 13.06 -9.22
N GLN A 15 -1.41 14.39 -9.10
CA GLN A 15 -1.09 15.10 -7.87
C GLN A 15 -1.92 14.59 -6.67
N ILE A 16 -3.21 14.34 -6.88
CA ILE A 16 -4.07 13.75 -5.83
C ILE A 16 -3.59 12.35 -5.47
N LEU A 17 -3.27 11.50 -6.46
CA LEU A 17 -2.81 10.13 -6.23
C LEU A 17 -1.45 10.06 -5.52
N ASP A 18 -0.54 10.96 -5.85
CA ASP A 18 0.79 11.03 -5.22
C ASP A 18 0.67 11.42 -3.75
N GLU A 19 -0.15 12.42 -3.43
CA GLU A 19 -0.39 12.81 -2.04
C GLU A 19 -1.20 11.74 -1.29
N ALA A 20 -2.16 11.09 -1.94
CA ALA A 20 -2.89 9.96 -1.35
C ALA A 20 -1.97 8.80 -1.00
N LEU A 21 -1.06 8.42 -1.91
CA LEU A 21 -0.06 7.39 -1.64
C LEU A 21 0.81 7.76 -0.43
N LYS A 22 1.31 8.99 -0.40
CA LYS A 22 2.10 9.49 0.73
C LYS A 22 1.33 9.41 2.04
N GLN A 23 0.08 9.86 2.10
CA GLN A 23 -0.73 9.81 3.33
C GLN A 23 -1.03 8.36 3.75
N ILE A 24 -1.35 7.47 2.80
CA ILE A 24 -1.56 6.05 3.08
C ILE A 24 -0.33 5.42 3.74
N LEU A 25 0.87 5.74 3.27
CA LEU A 25 2.12 5.19 3.80
C LEU A 25 2.58 5.86 5.11
N THR A 26 2.14 7.08 5.41
CA THR A 26 2.60 7.85 6.58
C THR A 26 1.60 7.82 7.74
N ILE A 27 0.36 8.22 7.49
CA ILE A 27 -0.70 8.32 8.51
C ILE A 27 -1.69 7.15 8.45
N GLY A 28 -1.66 6.35 7.38
CA GLY A 28 -2.53 5.20 7.18
C GLY A 28 -3.79 5.54 6.38
N PHE A 29 -4.35 4.51 5.72
CA PHE A 29 -5.54 4.66 4.88
C PHE A 29 -6.75 5.15 5.67
N ASP A 30 -6.98 4.68 6.90
CA ASP A 30 -8.13 5.07 7.71
C ASP A 30 -8.10 6.56 8.09
N ALA A 31 -6.94 7.09 8.46
CA ALA A 31 -6.76 8.50 8.81
C ALA A 31 -6.81 9.44 7.59
N MET A 32 -6.43 8.97 6.40
CA MET A 32 -6.52 9.75 5.17
C MET A 32 -7.98 10.15 4.87
N SER A 33 -8.22 11.41 4.49
CA SER A 33 -9.55 11.91 4.15
C SER A 33 -9.52 12.92 3.01
N TYR A 34 -10.67 13.23 2.42
CA TYR A 34 -10.78 14.32 1.45
C TYR A 34 -10.31 15.66 2.02
N THR A 35 -10.49 15.89 3.33
CA THR A 35 -10.03 17.11 3.99
C THR A 35 -8.51 17.15 4.09
N THR A 36 -7.87 16.06 4.50
CA THR A 36 -6.40 16.02 4.60
C THR A 36 -5.73 16.10 3.22
N LEU A 37 -6.33 15.48 2.19
CA LEU A 37 -5.87 15.62 0.80
C LEU A 37 -6.05 17.04 0.28
N SER A 38 -7.19 17.67 0.58
CA SER A 38 -7.48 19.04 0.14
C SER A 38 -6.50 20.04 0.73
N ASN A 39 -6.21 19.91 2.03
CA ASN A 39 -5.24 20.76 2.72
C ASN A 39 -3.82 20.58 2.16
N ALA A 40 -3.42 19.35 1.83
CA ALA A 40 -2.07 19.05 1.34
C ALA A 40 -1.84 19.40 -0.14
N THR A 41 -2.86 19.24 -0.99
CA THR A 41 -2.76 19.48 -2.44
C THR A 41 -3.17 20.89 -2.87
N GLY A 42 -3.94 21.59 -2.03
CA GLY A 42 -4.62 22.84 -2.40
C GLY A 42 -5.85 22.66 -3.31
N ILE A 43 -6.19 21.43 -3.67
CA ILE A 43 -7.37 21.11 -4.48
C ILE A 43 -8.59 21.04 -3.56
N SER A 44 -9.72 21.63 -3.94
CA SER A 44 -10.91 21.63 -3.10
C SER A 44 -11.43 20.21 -2.82
N ARG A 45 -12.04 19.99 -1.65
CA ARG A 45 -12.69 18.72 -1.31
C ARG A 45 -13.65 18.24 -2.41
N THR A 46 -14.45 19.16 -2.95
CA THR A 46 -15.39 18.89 -4.06
C THR A 46 -14.66 18.51 -5.36
N GLY A 47 -13.53 19.14 -5.66
CA GLY A 47 -12.69 18.79 -6.80
C GLY A 47 -12.11 17.38 -6.69
N ILE A 48 -11.66 17.00 -5.49
CA ILE A 48 -11.16 15.64 -5.23
C ILE A 48 -12.30 14.62 -5.32
N SER A 49 -13.47 14.89 -4.71
CA SER A 49 -14.62 13.98 -4.78
C SER A 49 -15.20 13.82 -6.18
N HIS A 50 -14.99 14.80 -7.06
CA HIS A 50 -15.38 14.69 -8.46
C HIS A 50 -14.56 13.63 -9.21
N HIS A 51 -13.26 13.52 -8.91
CA HIS A 51 -12.38 12.52 -9.51
C HIS A 51 -12.40 11.17 -8.79
N PHE A 52 -12.68 11.19 -7.50
CA PHE A 52 -12.71 10.01 -6.63
C PHE A 52 -13.97 10.05 -5.75
N PRO A 53 -15.13 9.60 -6.23
CA PRO A 53 -16.37 9.66 -5.46
C PRO A 53 -16.35 8.81 -4.18
N LYS A 54 -15.52 7.75 -4.16
CA LYS A 54 -15.35 6.88 -3.00
C LYS A 54 -13.87 6.82 -2.58
N LYS A 55 -13.63 6.82 -1.27
CA LYS A 55 -12.28 6.71 -0.69
C LYS A 55 -11.56 5.42 -1.12
N THR A 56 -12.28 4.33 -1.35
CA THR A 56 -11.70 3.07 -1.83
C THR A 56 -11.15 3.15 -3.26
N GLU A 57 -11.59 4.10 -4.09
CA GLU A 57 -11.06 4.26 -5.45
C GLU A 57 -9.58 4.69 -5.46
N PHE A 58 -9.11 5.37 -4.41
CA PHE A 58 -7.68 5.63 -4.26
C PHE A 58 -6.88 4.32 -4.21
N LEU A 59 -7.35 3.33 -3.44
CA LEU A 59 -6.71 2.02 -3.37
C LEU A 59 -6.77 1.30 -4.72
N VAL A 60 -7.88 1.36 -5.44
CA VAL A 60 -8.00 0.76 -6.77
C VAL A 60 -6.96 1.32 -7.75
N ARG A 61 -6.79 2.64 -7.75
CA ARG A 61 -5.83 3.33 -8.63
C ARG A 61 -4.38 3.15 -8.19
N LEU A 62 -4.14 2.97 -6.89
CA LEU A 62 -2.81 2.84 -6.31
C LEU A 62 -2.36 1.38 -6.11
N ASP A 63 -3.24 0.36 -6.24
CA ASP A 63 -2.95 -1.06 -5.99
C ASP A 63 -1.64 -1.51 -6.66
N HIS A 64 -1.48 -1.21 -7.95
CA HIS A 64 -0.25 -1.53 -8.67
C HIS A 64 0.98 -0.82 -8.10
N ARG A 65 0.89 0.48 -7.79
CA ARG A 65 2.02 1.27 -7.27
C ARG A 65 2.44 0.81 -5.87
N ILE A 66 1.46 0.57 -5.00
CA ILE A 66 1.67 0.07 -3.64
C ILE A 66 2.27 -1.34 -3.69
N GLY A 67 1.77 -2.19 -4.58
CA GLY A 67 2.28 -3.54 -4.74
C GLY A 67 3.68 -3.59 -5.32
N GLN A 68 3.97 -2.77 -6.34
CA GLN A 68 5.30 -2.68 -6.92
C GLN A 68 6.33 -2.20 -5.90
N LEU A 69 6.00 -1.17 -5.11
CA LEU A 69 6.88 -0.67 -4.05
C LEU A 69 7.31 -1.80 -3.11
N PHE A 70 6.38 -2.68 -2.72
CA PHE A 70 6.71 -3.80 -1.83
C PHE A 70 7.48 -4.92 -2.53
N VAL A 71 7.06 -5.31 -3.73
CA VAL A 71 7.70 -6.41 -4.49
C VAL A 71 9.14 -6.03 -4.90
N ASP A 72 9.40 -4.78 -5.24
CA ASP A 72 10.73 -4.28 -5.62
C ASP A 72 11.77 -4.39 -4.50
N ALA A 73 11.34 -4.43 -3.24
CA ALA A 73 12.22 -4.64 -2.11
C ALA A 73 12.51 -6.11 -1.80
N LEU A 74 11.90 -7.05 -2.52
CA LEU A 74 12.07 -8.49 -2.31
C LEU A 74 13.02 -9.10 -3.33
N ASN A 75 13.91 -9.96 -2.85
CA ASN A 75 14.81 -10.75 -3.69
C ASN A 75 14.29 -12.19 -3.77
N PHE A 76 14.03 -12.66 -4.99
CA PHE A 76 13.48 -13.99 -5.26
C PHE A 76 14.51 -14.98 -5.83
N ASP A 77 15.80 -14.68 -5.75
CA ASP A 77 16.88 -15.54 -6.27
C ASP A 77 17.02 -16.84 -5.47
N SER A 78 16.72 -16.79 -4.17
CA SER A 78 16.73 -17.94 -3.27
C SER A 78 15.78 -17.72 -2.08
N ILE A 79 15.40 -18.79 -1.38
CA ILE A 79 14.60 -18.72 -0.15
C ILE A 79 15.29 -17.84 0.91
N THR A 80 16.60 -18.02 1.12
CA THR A 80 17.37 -17.25 2.10
C THR A 80 17.44 -15.77 1.72
N SER A 81 17.56 -15.46 0.42
CA SER A 81 17.52 -14.08 -0.09
C SER A 81 16.15 -13.44 0.13
N LEU A 82 15.07 -14.19 -0.09
CA LEU A 82 13.71 -13.73 0.13
C LEU A 82 13.45 -13.43 1.60
N GLU A 83 13.82 -14.33 2.50
CA GLU A 83 13.68 -14.10 3.95
C GLU A 83 14.48 -12.89 4.42
N SER A 84 15.72 -12.74 3.95
CA SER A 84 16.60 -11.63 4.35
C SER A 84 16.11 -10.30 3.81
N SER A 85 15.73 -10.24 2.53
CA SER A 85 15.17 -9.03 1.91
C SER A 85 13.83 -8.63 2.53
N TRP A 86 12.96 -9.59 2.86
CA TRP A 86 11.71 -9.31 3.56
C TRP A 86 11.93 -8.74 4.97
N LYS A 87 12.86 -9.31 5.74
CA LYS A 87 13.23 -8.79 7.07
C LYS A 87 13.78 -7.38 6.99
N ASN A 88 14.58 -7.08 5.97
CA ASN A 88 15.10 -5.73 5.73
C ASN A 88 13.97 -4.77 5.33
N ALA A 89 13.05 -5.20 4.46
CA ALA A 89 11.88 -4.42 4.09
C ALA A 89 11.03 -4.05 5.33
N LEU A 90 10.87 -4.96 6.30
CA LEU A 90 10.15 -4.67 7.55
C LEU A 90 10.79 -3.58 8.43
N GLN A 91 12.07 -3.26 8.24
CA GLN A 91 12.74 -2.15 8.93
C GLN A 91 12.39 -0.79 8.30
N LEU A 92 11.90 -0.77 7.06
CA LEU A 92 11.56 0.44 6.33
C LEU A 92 10.11 0.84 6.60
N THR A 93 9.89 2.09 6.99
CA THR A 93 8.56 2.61 7.37
C THR A 93 7.52 2.42 6.27
N GLU A 94 7.89 2.67 5.01
CA GLU A 94 6.99 2.55 3.86
C GLU A 94 6.50 1.11 3.65
N HIS A 95 7.41 0.15 3.63
CA HIS A 95 7.10 -1.28 3.48
C HIS A 95 6.30 -1.81 4.66
N LYS A 96 6.63 -1.35 5.88
CA LYS A 96 5.85 -1.63 7.08
C LYS A 96 4.42 -1.09 6.95
N ALA A 97 4.24 0.10 6.39
CA ALA A 97 2.93 0.69 6.15
C ALA A 97 2.14 -0.09 5.09
N VAL A 98 2.79 -0.59 4.05
CA VAL A 98 2.18 -1.46 3.03
C VAL A 98 1.61 -2.74 3.66
N LEU A 99 2.36 -3.39 4.57
CA LEU A 99 1.86 -4.56 5.30
C LEU A 99 0.76 -4.22 6.31
N LYS A 100 0.86 -3.10 7.03
CA LYS A 100 -0.23 -2.61 7.90
C LYS A 100 -1.51 -2.36 7.11
N LEU A 101 -1.40 -1.76 5.92
CA LEU A 101 -2.52 -1.56 5.01
C LEU A 101 -3.13 -2.91 4.61
N PHE A 102 -2.32 -3.88 4.20
CA PHE A 102 -2.79 -5.22 3.88
C PHE A 102 -3.61 -5.84 5.02
N PHE A 103 -3.08 -5.83 6.25
CA PHE A 103 -3.80 -6.40 7.40
C PHE A 103 -5.05 -5.62 7.78
N SER A 104 -5.05 -4.29 7.68
CA SER A 104 -6.25 -3.46 7.87
C SER A 104 -7.34 -3.87 6.87
N LEU A 105 -6.97 -4.05 5.59
CA LEU A 105 -7.91 -4.47 4.55
C LEU A 105 -8.46 -5.88 4.76
N CYS A 106 -7.65 -6.81 5.31
CA CYS A 106 -8.14 -8.14 5.70
C CYS A 106 -9.23 -8.09 6.79
N GLY A 107 -9.18 -7.08 7.67
CA GLY A 107 -10.18 -6.88 8.73
C GLY A 107 -11.45 -6.16 8.28
N THR A 108 -11.45 -5.54 7.10
CA THR A 108 -12.63 -4.84 6.56
C THR A 108 -13.52 -5.76 5.73
N ASN A 109 -14.75 -6.02 6.21
CA ASN A 109 -15.78 -6.86 5.55
C ASN A 109 -16.45 -6.21 4.33
N SER A 110 -15.69 -5.60 3.44
CA SER A 110 -16.24 -5.12 2.16
C SER A 110 -15.95 -6.13 1.07
N ASP A 111 -16.97 -6.90 0.68
CA ASP A 111 -16.97 -7.91 -0.39
C ASP A 111 -16.43 -7.43 -1.76
N ASN A 112 -16.21 -6.12 -1.91
CA ASN A 112 -15.71 -5.49 -3.13
C ASN A 112 -14.21 -5.18 -3.13
N ILE A 113 -13.49 -5.34 -2.01
CA ILE A 113 -12.06 -5.01 -1.93
C ILE A 113 -11.22 -6.25 -2.27
N THR A 114 -11.08 -6.52 -3.56
CA THR A 114 -10.03 -7.41 -4.11
C THR A 114 -8.76 -6.61 -4.43
N TYR A 115 -8.41 -5.64 -3.58
CA TYR A 115 -7.53 -4.50 -3.95
C TYR A 115 -6.11 -4.57 -3.43
N PHE A 116 -5.65 -5.74 -3.01
CA PHE A 116 -4.25 -5.90 -2.61
C PHE A 116 -3.63 -7.06 -3.35
N LYS A 117 -3.45 -6.87 -4.67
CA LYS A 117 -2.85 -7.89 -5.53
C LYS A 117 -1.38 -8.11 -5.22
N ALA A 118 -0.72 -7.17 -4.55
CA ALA A 118 0.69 -7.24 -4.18
C ALA A 118 1.10 -8.57 -3.54
N MET A 119 0.35 -9.04 -2.53
CA MET A 119 0.68 -10.30 -1.83
C MET A 119 0.47 -11.52 -2.73
N ASN A 120 -0.60 -11.51 -3.54
CA ASN A 120 -0.85 -12.57 -4.52
C ASN A 120 0.24 -12.59 -5.60
N THR A 121 0.67 -11.41 -6.06
CA THR A 121 1.79 -11.27 -7.01
C THR A 121 3.09 -11.77 -6.41
N ALA A 122 3.44 -11.37 -5.18
CA ALA A 122 4.63 -11.85 -4.49
C ALA A 122 4.60 -13.39 -4.30
N GLN A 123 3.45 -13.94 -3.91
CA GLN A 123 3.25 -15.38 -3.76
C GLN A 123 3.40 -16.11 -5.10
N LYS A 124 2.77 -15.62 -6.17
CA LYS A 124 2.91 -16.17 -7.53
C LYS A 124 4.33 -16.08 -8.05
N PHE A 125 5.01 -14.97 -7.82
CA PHE A 125 6.39 -14.78 -8.25
C PHE A 125 7.34 -15.73 -7.51
N ALA A 126 7.14 -15.89 -6.19
CA ALA A 126 7.87 -16.88 -5.40
C ALA A 126 7.57 -18.31 -5.87
N LEU A 127 6.32 -18.65 -6.21
CA LEU A 127 5.98 -19.96 -6.77
C LEU A 127 6.69 -20.21 -8.11
N LEU A 128 6.74 -19.21 -8.99
CA LEU A 128 7.38 -19.32 -10.30
C LEU A 128 8.91 -19.44 -10.20
N GLN A 129 9.55 -18.71 -9.29
CA GLN A 129 11.02 -18.68 -9.17
C GLN A 129 11.57 -19.78 -8.24
N LEU A 130 10.86 -20.10 -7.15
CA LEU A 130 11.35 -20.91 -6.04
C LEU A 130 10.46 -22.14 -5.77
N GLY A 131 9.42 -22.37 -6.59
CA GLY A 131 8.49 -23.48 -6.44
C GLY A 131 7.61 -23.37 -5.19
N GLU A 132 7.01 -24.48 -4.78
CA GLU A 132 6.14 -24.55 -3.59
C GLU A 132 6.84 -24.09 -2.30
N ALA A 133 8.16 -24.26 -2.22
CA ALA A 133 8.94 -23.79 -1.08
C ALA A 133 8.90 -22.25 -0.97
N GLY A 134 8.98 -21.54 -2.10
CA GLY A 134 8.85 -20.09 -2.15
C GLY A 134 7.47 -19.60 -1.74
N GLU A 135 6.43 -20.25 -2.25
CA GLU A 135 5.04 -19.94 -1.88
C GLU A 135 4.81 -20.07 -0.36
N LYS A 136 5.28 -21.18 0.23
CA LYS A 136 5.19 -21.42 1.68
C LYS A 136 6.01 -20.41 2.47
N CYS A 137 7.20 -20.05 1.98
CA CYS A 137 8.05 -19.03 2.60
C CYS A 137 7.33 -17.67 2.67
N VAL A 138 6.71 -17.21 1.57
CA VAL A 138 5.94 -15.95 1.56
C VAL A 138 4.81 -16.00 2.60
N ALA A 139 4.03 -17.09 2.64
CA ALA A 139 2.95 -17.24 3.61
C ALA A 139 3.46 -17.19 5.07
N GLN A 140 4.59 -17.85 5.34
CA GLN A 140 5.24 -17.80 6.65
C GLN A 140 5.73 -16.38 6.99
N LEU A 141 6.34 -15.66 6.05
CA LEU A 141 6.84 -14.31 6.24
C LEU A 141 5.70 -13.31 6.50
N ILE A 142 4.56 -13.48 5.83
CA ILE A 142 3.34 -12.70 6.14
C ILE A 142 2.91 -12.95 7.58
N GLY A 143 2.87 -14.20 8.03
CA GLY A 143 2.56 -14.55 9.42
C GLY A 143 3.53 -13.93 10.43
N HIS A 144 4.84 -14.04 10.18
CA HIS A 144 5.87 -13.41 11.02
C HIS A 144 5.74 -11.89 11.04
N SER A 145 5.37 -11.28 9.91
CA SER A 145 5.14 -9.84 9.82
C SER A 145 3.99 -9.40 10.71
N ALA A 146 2.90 -10.16 10.79
CA ALA A 146 1.78 -9.85 11.68
C ALA A 146 2.21 -9.81 13.15
N ILE A 147 3.01 -10.79 13.58
CA ILE A 147 3.55 -10.86 14.95
C ILE A 147 4.50 -9.67 15.20
N ALA A 148 5.48 -9.46 14.32
CA ALA A 148 6.45 -8.39 14.45
C ALA A 148 5.80 -6.99 14.44
N LEU A 149 4.73 -6.80 13.67
CA LEU A 149 3.97 -5.55 13.65
C LEU A 149 3.26 -5.30 14.98
N LEU A 150 2.74 -6.33 15.64
CA LEU A 150 2.09 -6.24 16.96
C LEU A 150 3.09 -6.00 18.09
N GLU A 151 4.24 -6.70 18.07
CA GLU A 151 5.29 -6.53 19.08
C GLU A 151 5.92 -5.13 19.04
N ASN A 152 5.91 -4.46 17.89
CA ASN A 152 6.38 -3.08 17.76
C ASN A 152 5.31 -2.01 18.13
N ILE A 153 4.13 -2.39 18.63
CA ILE A 153 3.10 -1.45 19.12
C ILE A 153 3.34 -1.05 20.59
N SER A 154 4.26 -1.71 21.29
CA SER A 154 4.53 -1.48 22.72
C SER A 154 5.68 -0.50 23.01
N VAL A 155 5.57 0.76 22.56
CA VAL A 155 6.10 1.89 23.34
C VAL A 155 5.17 3.09 23.16
N PRO A 156 4.22 3.33 24.07
CA PRO A 156 3.78 4.69 24.34
C PRO A 156 4.95 5.39 25.05
N GLU A 157 5.63 6.31 24.36
CA GLU A 157 6.41 7.34 25.05
C GLU A 157 5.40 8.18 25.84
N ALA A 158 5.25 7.82 27.11
CA ALA A 158 4.55 8.63 28.08
C ALA A 158 5.44 9.85 28.41
N ALA A 159 4.89 11.03 28.11
CA ALA A 159 5.07 12.35 28.72
C ALA A 159 6.43 12.71 29.36
#